data_AF-A0A392M9M6-F1
#
_entry.id   AF-A0A392M9M6-F1
#
_cell.length_a   1.000
_cell.length_b   1.000
_cell.length_c   1.000
_cell.angle_alpha   90.00
_cell.angle_beta   90.00
_cell.angle_gamma   90.00
#
_symmetry.space_group_name_H-M   'P 1'
#
loop_
_entity.id
_entity.type
_entity.pdbx_description
1 polymer ?
#
loop_
_entity_poly.entity_id
_entity_poly.type
_entity_poly.pdbx_seq_one_letter_code
_entity_poly.pdbx_strand_id
1 'polypeptide(L)'
;MNAGFENEFFLLKSITREGKEEWIPFDSSPYCSSSAFDAASPILREVASALHSMGIPVEQKQYALDDLGSGSHVHLSLWQNGQNVFMASDGSSKYGISTLGKEFMAGVLYNLPSILPFVAPLPISYDRLQPNTWSGAYLFWGNENKEAPLRAASPPGTPGGLVSNFEVKSFDGSANPYLGLAAIIAAGIDGLRRHLSLPEPVDKDPNPENLQRLPKSLSESLEALHKADFLEEFFSDKSLTAIKAIRK
;
A
#
# COMPACT_ATOMS: atom_id res chain seq x y z
N MET A 1 9.21 -9.22 -14.75
CA MET A 1 8.89 -7.90 -14.17
C MET A 1 8.94 -8.09 -12.67
N ASN A 2 9.74 -7.29 -11.97
CA ASN A 2 9.88 -7.40 -10.52
C ASN A 2 9.10 -6.22 -9.90
N ALA A 3 8.04 -6.52 -9.16
CA ALA A 3 7.29 -5.55 -8.37
C ALA A 3 7.67 -5.72 -6.90
N GLY A 4 7.60 -4.68 -6.08
CA GLY A 4 7.85 -4.80 -4.63
C GLY A 4 7.77 -3.48 -3.88
N PHE A 5 7.79 -3.60 -2.55
CA PHE A 5 7.75 -2.47 -1.65
C PHE A 5 9.16 -2.11 -1.18
N GLU A 6 9.38 -0.82 -0.93
CA GLU A 6 10.61 -0.29 -0.37
C GLU A 6 10.36 0.00 1.12
N ASN A 7 11.11 -0.67 1.99
CA ASN A 7 11.14 -0.29 3.41
C ASN A 7 11.96 1.00 3.53
N GLU A 8 11.32 2.12 3.86
CA GLU A 8 12.00 3.42 3.99
C GLU A 8 13.05 3.44 5.11
N PHE A 9 12.95 2.51 6.07
CA PHE A 9 13.86 2.38 7.19
C PHE A 9 14.33 0.94 7.34
N PHE A 10 15.63 0.76 7.50
CA PHE A 10 16.25 -0.52 7.80
C PHE A 10 16.77 -0.50 9.24
N LEU A 11 16.44 -1.52 10.03
CA LEU A 11 17.23 -1.82 11.21
C LEU A 11 18.62 -2.25 10.74
N LEU A 12 19.67 -1.71 11.34
CA LEU A 12 21.03 -2.13 11.07
C LEU A 12 21.50 -3.05 12.19
N LYS A 13 22.28 -4.07 11.83
CA LYS A 13 23.06 -4.85 12.80
C LYS A 13 24.53 -4.58 12.62
N SER A 14 25.23 -4.48 13.75
CA SER A 14 26.68 -4.47 13.77
C SER A 14 27.20 -5.88 13.52
N ILE A 15 28.17 -5.99 12.61
CA ILE A 15 28.98 -7.18 12.38
C ILE A 15 30.46 -6.80 12.47
N THR A 16 31.30 -7.74 12.87
CA THR A 16 32.75 -7.55 12.82
C THR A 16 33.33 -8.26 11.60
N ARG A 17 33.93 -7.51 10.68
CA ARG A 17 34.62 -8.03 9.50
C ARG A 17 36.07 -7.55 9.51
N GLU A 18 37.01 -8.48 9.45
CA GLU A 18 38.45 -8.18 9.49
C GLU A 18 38.88 -7.30 10.68
N GLY A 19 38.22 -7.46 11.83
CA GLY A 19 38.48 -6.68 13.04
C GLY A 19 37.90 -5.26 13.03
N LYS A 20 37.13 -4.89 12.01
CA LYS A 20 36.40 -3.62 11.96
C LYS A 20 34.90 -3.85 12.13
N GLU A 21 34.26 -2.94 12.85
CA GLU A 21 32.81 -2.92 12.98
C GLU A 21 32.19 -2.36 11.69
N GLU A 22 31.28 -3.13 11.09
CA GLU A 22 30.50 -2.75 9.93
C GLU A 22 29.02 -2.84 10.27
N TRP A 23 28.24 -1.85 9.86
CA TRP A 23 26.79 -1.86 10.03
C TRP A 23 26.14 -2.29 8.72
N ILE A 24 25.40 -3.40 8.75
CA ILE A 24 24.69 -3.93 7.60
C ILE A 24 23.18 -3.96 7.85
N PRO A 25 22.35 -3.90 6.80
CA PRO A 25 20.91 -4.13 6.94
C PRO A 25 20.63 -5.44 7.68
N PHE A 26 19.76 -5.36 8.69
CA PHE A 26 19.28 -6.50 9.44
C PHE A 26 18.46 -7.42 8.53
N ASP A 27 17.73 -6.83 7.60
CA ASP A 27 17.00 -7.53 6.54
C ASP A 27 17.85 -7.67 5.27
N SER A 28 18.01 -8.90 4.80
CA SER A 28 18.68 -9.25 3.55
C SER A 28 17.74 -9.98 2.58
N SER A 29 16.43 -9.90 2.82
CA SER A 29 15.45 -10.69 2.09
C SER A 29 15.22 -10.15 0.66
N PRO A 30 14.77 -11.01 -0.27
CA PRO A 30 14.45 -10.58 -1.62
C PRO A 30 13.33 -9.53 -1.64
N TYR A 31 13.32 -8.72 -2.69
CA TYR A 31 12.25 -7.78 -3.02
C TYR A 31 10.86 -8.46 -2.92
N CYS A 32 9.88 -7.83 -2.28
CA CYS A 32 8.56 -8.38 -1.84
C CYS A 32 8.51 -9.22 -0.55
N SER A 33 9.60 -9.42 0.17
CA SER A 33 9.53 -10.21 1.39
C SER A 33 9.18 -9.36 2.61
N SER A 34 8.03 -9.63 3.24
CA SER A 34 7.72 -9.09 4.57
C SER A 34 8.45 -9.82 5.70
N SER A 35 9.38 -10.75 5.39
CA SER A 35 10.17 -11.44 6.41
C SER A 35 10.99 -10.50 7.29
N ALA A 36 11.29 -9.30 6.82
CA ALA A 36 11.90 -8.24 7.62
C ALA A 36 11.06 -7.90 8.85
N PHE A 37 9.74 -7.76 8.67
CA PHE A 37 8.79 -7.47 9.75
C PHE A 37 8.73 -8.63 10.74
N ASP A 38 8.73 -9.86 10.24
CA ASP A 38 8.76 -11.06 11.08
C ASP A 38 10.08 -11.15 11.87
N ALA A 39 11.21 -10.90 11.21
CA ALA A 39 12.53 -10.94 11.83
C ALA A 39 12.71 -9.83 12.88
N ALA A 40 12.08 -8.66 12.67
CA ALA A 40 12.05 -7.55 13.62
C ALA A 40 11.03 -7.75 14.75
N SER A 41 10.14 -8.75 14.65
CA SER A 41 9.06 -8.98 15.62
C SER A 41 9.52 -9.05 17.08
N PRO A 42 10.64 -9.70 17.44
CA PRO A 42 11.14 -9.69 18.82
C PRO A 42 11.47 -8.28 19.32
N ILE A 43 12.16 -7.48 18.49
CA ILE A 43 12.54 -6.09 18.82
C ILE A 43 11.28 -5.23 19.00
N LEU A 44 10.31 -5.35 18.10
CA LEU A 44 9.05 -4.60 18.19
C LEU A 44 8.27 -4.96 19.47
N ARG A 45 8.30 -6.22 19.90
CA ARG A 45 7.67 -6.66 21.17
C ARG A 45 8.40 -6.08 22.39
N GLU A 46 9.72 -6.06 22.37
CA GLU A 46 10.51 -5.45 23.45
C GLU A 46 10.23 -3.94 23.56
N VAL A 47 10.20 -3.23 22.43
CA VAL A 47 9.83 -1.81 22.39
C VAL A 47 8.42 -1.59 22.93
N ALA A 48 7.44 -2.39 22.50
CA ALA A 48 6.08 -2.26 22.98
C ALA A 48 5.96 -2.52 24.49
N SER A 49 6.68 -3.53 25.00
CA SER A 49 6.76 -3.84 26.44
C SER A 49 7.39 -2.70 27.24
N ALA A 50 8.47 -2.11 26.72
CA ALA A 50 9.13 -0.97 27.33
C ALA A 50 8.20 0.26 27.41
N LEU A 51 7.52 0.60 26.30
CA LEU A 51 6.53 1.67 26.27
C LEU A 51 5.41 1.44 27.29
N HIS A 52 4.90 0.21 27.36
CA HIS A 52 3.88 -0.15 28.35
C HIS A 52 4.37 0.03 29.79
N SER A 53 5.60 -0.38 30.10
CA SER A 53 6.21 -0.20 31.42
C SER A 53 6.39 1.27 31.82
N MET A 54 6.49 2.16 30.83
CA MET A 54 6.55 3.61 31.01
C MET A 54 5.16 4.26 31.10
N GLY A 55 4.08 3.47 31.03
CA GLY A 55 2.71 3.98 30.99
C GLY A 55 2.32 4.62 29.65
N ILE A 56 3.08 4.36 28.58
CA ILE A 56 2.79 4.85 27.23
C ILE A 56 1.97 3.77 26.51
N PRO A 57 0.69 4.04 26.17
CA PRO A 57 -0.13 3.09 25.43
C PRO A 57 0.41 2.93 23.99
N VAL A 58 0.55 1.69 23.54
CA VAL A 58 0.89 1.37 22.15
C VAL A 58 -0.42 1.17 21.39
N GLU A 59 -0.72 2.08 20.47
CA GLU A 59 -1.97 2.06 19.73
C GLU A 59 -1.95 0.97 18.66
N GLN A 60 -2.96 0.09 18.67
CA GLN A 60 -3.24 -0.84 17.58
C GLN A 60 -4.51 -0.47 16.80
N LYS A 61 -5.31 0.43 17.35
CA LYS A 61 -6.64 0.81 16.87
C LYS A 61 -6.86 2.29 17.17
N GLN A 62 -7.67 2.92 16.33
CA GLN A 62 -8.21 4.25 16.57
C GLN A 62 -9.07 4.22 17.85
N TYR A 63 -8.73 5.02 18.86
CA TYR A 63 -9.42 5.02 20.17
C TYR A 63 -10.67 5.90 20.17
N ALA A 64 -10.73 6.92 19.32
CA ALA A 64 -11.84 7.86 19.20
C ALA A 64 -12.13 8.19 17.73
N LEU A 65 -13.40 8.41 17.39
CA LEU A 65 -13.85 8.64 16.01
C LEU A 65 -13.28 9.92 15.37
N ASP A 66 -12.72 10.82 16.18
CA ASP A 66 -12.07 12.08 15.78
C ASP A 66 -10.53 11.98 15.69
N ASP A 67 -9.95 10.81 15.98
CA ASP A 67 -8.52 10.56 15.85
C ASP A 67 -8.16 10.15 14.40
N LEU A 68 -6.92 10.36 13.98
CA LEU A 68 -6.44 10.03 12.62
C LEU A 68 -6.25 8.51 12.43
N GLY A 69 -6.04 7.77 13.52
CA GLY A 69 -5.79 6.33 13.52
C GLY A 69 -4.42 5.95 12.93
N SER A 70 -4.16 4.64 12.84
CA SER A 70 -2.87 4.11 12.37
C SER A 70 -2.96 3.50 10.98
N GLY A 71 -2.20 4.03 10.03
CA GLY A 71 -2.02 3.47 8.69
C GLY A 71 -0.73 2.65 8.56
N SER A 72 -0.64 1.87 7.48
CA SER A 72 0.60 1.22 7.06
C SER A 72 0.70 1.35 5.54
N HIS A 73 1.01 2.56 5.07
CA HIS A 73 0.99 2.85 3.64
C HIS A 73 2.02 2.01 2.90
N VAL A 74 1.68 1.60 1.68
CA VAL A 74 2.54 0.76 0.84
C VAL A 74 3.10 1.60 -0.29
N HIS A 75 4.41 1.83 -0.27
CA HIS A 75 5.13 2.40 -1.39
C HIS A 75 5.50 1.30 -2.37
N LEU A 76 5.18 1.46 -3.66
CA LEU A 76 5.47 0.47 -4.69
C LEU A 76 6.09 1.09 -5.94
N SER A 77 6.99 0.35 -6.56
CA SER A 77 7.53 0.61 -7.90
C SER A 77 7.72 -0.70 -8.67
N LEU A 78 7.77 -0.59 -9.99
CA LEU A 78 8.05 -1.73 -10.87
C LEU A 78 9.45 -1.58 -11.45
N TRP A 79 10.19 -2.69 -11.47
CA TRP A 79 11.54 -2.73 -11.99
C TRP A 79 11.71 -3.82 -13.05
N GLN A 80 12.48 -3.51 -14.08
CA GLN A 80 12.88 -4.43 -15.13
C GLN A 80 14.35 -4.22 -15.44
N ASN A 81 15.16 -5.29 -15.34
CA ASN A 81 16.59 -5.25 -15.65
C ASN A 81 17.36 -4.13 -14.91
N GLY A 82 17.01 -3.89 -13.64
CA GLY A 82 17.64 -2.85 -12.82
C GLY A 82 17.18 -1.41 -13.12
N GLN A 83 16.16 -1.23 -13.96
CA GLN A 83 15.56 0.07 -14.28
C GLN A 83 14.16 0.17 -13.70
N ASN A 84 13.83 1.32 -13.10
CA ASN A 84 12.48 1.63 -12.64
C ASN A 84 11.59 1.95 -13.84
N VAL A 85 10.58 1.10 -14.08
CA VAL A 85 9.69 1.22 -15.23
C VAL A 85 8.41 2.00 -14.93
N PHE A 86 8.25 2.59 -13.73
CA PHE A 86 7.23 3.61 -13.48
C PHE A 86 7.63 4.98 -14.05
N MET A 87 8.92 5.29 -14.07
CA MET A 87 9.42 6.57 -14.57
C MET A 87 9.28 6.64 -16.08
N ALA A 88 8.74 7.74 -16.60
CA ALA A 88 8.74 7.99 -18.04
C ALA A 88 10.18 8.15 -18.56
N SER A 89 10.50 7.50 -19.68
CA SER A 89 11.83 7.54 -20.31
C SER A 89 12.08 8.77 -21.17
N ASP A 90 10.99 9.39 -21.64
CA ASP A 90 10.97 10.56 -22.50
C ASP A 90 9.96 11.55 -21.92
N GLY A 91 10.28 12.84 -21.87
CA GLY A 91 9.45 13.89 -21.24
C GLY A 91 8.05 14.11 -21.85
N SER A 92 7.54 13.16 -22.63
CA SER A 92 6.21 13.14 -23.25
C SER A 92 5.09 12.76 -22.29
N SER A 93 5.39 12.19 -21.12
CA SER A 93 4.36 11.89 -20.13
C SER A 93 3.97 13.12 -19.32
N LYS A 94 2.71 13.54 -19.46
CA LYS A 94 2.06 14.65 -18.73
C LYS A 94 2.31 14.68 -17.21
N TYR A 95 2.62 13.52 -16.61
CA TYR A 95 2.84 13.37 -15.17
C TYR A 95 4.14 12.62 -14.84
N GLY A 96 5.04 12.42 -15.81
CA GLY A 96 6.29 11.69 -15.58
C GLY A 96 6.15 10.20 -15.26
N ILE A 97 4.95 9.63 -15.47
CA ILE A 97 4.65 8.21 -15.29
C ILE A 97 4.66 7.52 -16.67
N SER A 98 5.34 6.39 -16.80
CA SER A 98 5.32 5.58 -18.02
C SER A 98 3.91 5.05 -18.34
N THR A 99 3.67 4.62 -19.58
CA THR A 99 2.41 3.94 -19.94
C THR A 99 2.16 2.71 -19.06
N LEU A 100 3.22 1.94 -18.81
CA LEU A 100 3.18 0.74 -17.97
C LEU A 100 2.80 1.07 -16.52
N GLY A 101 3.38 2.13 -15.95
CA GLY A 101 3.04 2.61 -14.61
C GLY A 101 1.60 3.10 -14.53
N LYS A 102 1.10 3.79 -15.56
CA LYS A 102 -0.31 4.24 -15.62
C LYS A 102 -1.27 3.06 -15.67
N GLU A 103 -1.04 2.09 -16.53
CA GLU A 103 -1.90 0.91 -16.65
C GLU A 103 -1.92 0.07 -15.36
N PHE A 104 -0.75 -0.14 -14.75
CA PHE A 104 -0.65 -0.86 -13.48
C PHE A 104 -1.44 -0.12 -12.38
N MET A 105 -1.19 1.18 -12.20
CA MET A 105 -1.89 1.94 -11.16
C MET A 105 -3.37 2.16 -11.45
N ALA A 106 -3.79 2.14 -12.72
CA ALA A 106 -5.20 2.14 -13.10
C ALA A 106 -5.89 0.86 -12.64
N GLY A 107 -5.20 -0.29 -12.74
CA GLY A 107 -5.67 -1.56 -12.17
C GLY A 107 -5.79 -1.54 -10.65
N VAL A 108 -4.77 -1.00 -9.96
CA VAL A 108 -4.83 -0.82 -8.49
C VAL A 108 -6.00 0.09 -8.11
N LEU A 109 -6.20 1.20 -8.81
CA LEU A 109 -7.30 2.13 -8.54
C LEU A 109 -8.65 1.46 -8.78
N TYR A 110 -8.84 0.88 -9.96
CA TYR A 110 -10.11 0.24 -10.35
C TYR A 110 -10.53 -0.85 -9.37
N ASN A 111 -9.57 -1.69 -8.94
CA ASN A 111 -9.83 -2.82 -8.06
C ASN A 111 -9.74 -2.46 -6.57
N LEU A 112 -9.39 -1.21 -6.20
CA LEU A 112 -9.20 -0.80 -4.81
C LEU A 112 -10.39 -1.19 -3.91
N PRO A 113 -11.67 -0.94 -4.29
CA PRO A 113 -12.81 -1.35 -3.47
C PRO A 113 -12.85 -2.86 -3.15
N SER A 114 -12.48 -3.70 -4.12
CA SER A 114 -12.51 -5.17 -3.99
C SER A 114 -11.32 -5.75 -3.23
N ILE A 115 -10.20 -5.03 -3.15
CA ILE A 115 -9.01 -5.49 -2.40
C ILE A 115 -8.99 -4.98 -0.95
N LEU A 116 -9.90 -4.07 -0.55
CA LEU A 116 -10.01 -3.61 0.84
C LEU A 116 -10.12 -4.75 1.87
N PRO A 117 -10.81 -5.89 1.64
CA PRO A 117 -10.79 -7.00 2.58
C PRO A 117 -9.38 -7.59 2.82
N PHE A 118 -8.41 -7.32 1.96
CA PHE A 118 -7.02 -7.77 2.10
C PHE A 118 -6.14 -6.72 2.81
N VAL A 119 -6.36 -5.43 2.53
CA VAL A 119 -5.51 -4.31 2.97
C VAL A 119 -6.07 -3.50 4.15
N ALA A 120 -7.38 -3.61 4.39
CA ALA A 120 -8.15 -2.97 5.45
C ALA A 120 -9.20 -3.99 5.99
N PRO A 121 -8.74 -5.10 6.60
CA PRO A 121 -9.54 -6.32 6.74
C PRO A 121 -10.52 -6.34 7.92
N LEU A 122 -10.51 -5.33 8.80
CA LEU A 122 -11.32 -5.30 10.02
C LEU A 122 -12.43 -4.25 9.95
N PRO A 123 -13.55 -4.39 10.69
CA PRO A 123 -14.55 -3.33 10.77
C PRO A 123 -13.98 -1.97 11.19
N ILE A 124 -13.05 -1.95 12.15
CA ILE A 124 -12.37 -0.73 12.62
C ILE A 124 -11.52 -0.06 11.52
N SER A 125 -11.07 -0.79 10.50
CA SER A 125 -10.35 -0.21 9.36
C SER A 125 -11.16 0.86 8.64
N TYR A 126 -12.49 0.73 8.66
CA TYR A 126 -13.41 1.63 7.97
C TYR A 126 -13.71 2.90 8.77
N ASP A 127 -13.45 2.88 10.09
CA ASP A 127 -13.46 4.08 10.93
C ASP A 127 -12.24 4.96 10.64
N ARG A 128 -11.11 4.36 10.26
CA ARG A 128 -9.94 5.08 9.72
C ARG A 128 -10.20 5.61 8.31
N LEU A 129 -10.84 4.82 7.44
CA LEU A 129 -11.12 5.17 6.04
C LEU A 129 -12.19 6.25 5.89
N GLN A 130 -12.02 7.41 6.52
CA GLN A 130 -12.97 8.53 6.56
C GLN A 130 -12.39 9.79 5.91
N PRO A 131 -13.24 10.73 5.46
CA PRO A 131 -12.75 12.01 4.94
C PRO A 131 -11.90 12.74 5.98
N ASN A 132 -10.84 13.43 5.52
CA ASN A 132 -9.95 14.26 6.34
C ASN A 132 -9.08 13.51 7.36
N THR A 133 -8.89 12.20 7.21
CA THR A 133 -7.96 11.39 8.04
C THR A 133 -6.68 10.98 7.28
N TRP A 134 -6.47 11.53 6.07
CA TRP A 134 -5.35 11.16 5.17
C TRP A 134 -5.28 9.66 4.81
N SER A 135 -6.37 8.91 4.97
CA SER A 135 -6.43 7.47 4.71
C SER A 135 -6.91 7.12 3.30
N GLY A 136 -7.34 8.10 2.51
CA GLY A 136 -7.91 7.90 1.18
C GLY A 136 -9.36 7.44 1.20
N ALA A 137 -10.30 8.31 1.58
CA ALA A 137 -11.72 7.93 1.68
C ALA A 137 -12.44 7.82 0.33
N TYR A 138 -11.96 8.51 -0.71
CA TYR A 138 -12.60 8.57 -2.01
C TYR A 138 -11.72 7.90 -3.07
N LEU A 139 -12.33 7.35 -4.11
CA LEU A 139 -11.66 6.63 -5.17
C LEU A 139 -11.06 7.61 -6.21
N PHE A 140 -9.81 7.99 -6.02
CA PHE A 140 -9.04 8.81 -6.95
C PHE A 140 -7.54 8.61 -6.75
N TRP A 141 -6.73 9.23 -7.62
CA TRP A 141 -5.30 9.37 -7.40
C TRP A 141 -4.90 10.84 -7.56
N GLY A 142 -3.75 11.22 -7.00
CA GLY A 142 -3.24 12.58 -7.14
C GLY A 142 -1.72 12.63 -7.01
N ASN A 143 -1.13 13.67 -7.60
CA ASN A 143 0.29 13.96 -7.46
C ASN A 143 0.55 14.66 -6.14
N GLU A 144 1.34 14.04 -5.26
CA GLU A 144 1.60 14.52 -3.90
C GLU A 144 0.36 14.81 -3.04
N ASN A 145 -0.83 14.40 -3.49
CA ASN A 145 -2.08 14.60 -2.76
C ASN A 145 -2.21 13.61 -1.60
N LYS A 146 -2.18 14.12 -0.37
CA LYS A 146 -2.27 13.31 0.85
C LYS A 146 -3.69 12.78 1.12
N GLU A 147 -4.73 13.30 0.51
CA GLU A 147 -6.08 12.74 0.62
C GLU A 147 -6.33 11.62 -0.39
N ALA A 148 -5.45 11.43 -1.38
CA ALA A 148 -5.62 10.38 -2.38
C ALA A 148 -5.32 9.00 -1.79
N PRO A 149 -6.17 7.98 -1.99
CA PRO A 149 -5.81 6.62 -1.61
C PRO A 149 -4.61 6.09 -2.42
N LEU A 150 -4.40 6.61 -3.62
CA LEU A 150 -3.23 6.37 -4.45
C LEU A 150 -2.49 7.70 -4.69
N ARG A 151 -1.37 7.91 -4.00
CA ARG A 151 -0.55 9.11 -4.18
C ARG A 151 0.62 8.78 -5.10
N ALA A 152 0.78 9.51 -6.19
CA ALA A 152 2.05 9.54 -6.91
C ALA A 152 3.05 10.31 -6.03
N ALA A 153 4.13 9.65 -5.64
CA ALA A 153 5.13 10.20 -4.75
C ALA A 153 6.47 10.34 -5.48
N SER A 154 7.12 11.48 -5.29
CA SER A 154 8.43 11.81 -5.84
C SER A 154 9.40 12.08 -4.69
N PRO A 155 10.08 11.04 -4.16
CA PRO A 155 11.02 11.19 -3.06
C PRO A 155 12.17 12.14 -3.43
N PRO A 156 12.79 12.80 -2.43
CA PRO A 156 13.93 13.69 -2.66
C PRO A 156 15.03 12.99 -3.49
N GLY A 157 15.50 13.65 -4.55
CA GLY A 157 16.49 13.09 -5.48
C GLY A 157 15.88 12.48 -6.75
N THR A 158 14.56 12.30 -6.82
CA THR A 158 13.88 11.97 -8.08
C THR A 158 14.02 13.13 -9.07
N PRO A 159 14.42 12.89 -10.34
CA PRO A 159 14.48 13.95 -11.34
C PRO A 159 13.13 14.68 -11.44
N GLY A 160 13.18 16.01 -11.48
CA GLY A 160 11.99 16.85 -11.41
C GLY A 160 10.93 16.46 -12.45
N GLY A 161 9.70 16.28 -11.98
CA GLY A 161 8.56 15.92 -12.83
C GLY A 161 8.42 14.43 -13.15
N LEU A 162 9.31 13.56 -12.67
CA LEU A 162 9.16 12.10 -12.76
C LEU A 162 8.54 11.51 -11.48
N VAL A 163 7.77 10.45 -11.66
CA VAL A 163 7.17 9.67 -10.57
C VAL A 163 7.90 8.34 -10.49
N SER A 164 8.66 8.13 -9.41
CA SER A 164 9.40 6.88 -9.19
C SER A 164 8.56 5.81 -8.51
N ASN A 165 7.59 6.20 -7.68
CA ASN A 165 6.76 5.25 -6.95
C ASN A 165 5.35 5.82 -6.72
N PHE A 166 4.44 4.91 -6.39
CA PHE A 166 3.13 5.25 -5.85
C PHE A 166 3.04 4.80 -4.39
N GLU A 167 2.20 5.47 -3.62
CA GLU A 167 1.85 5.13 -2.25
C GLU A 167 0.36 4.73 -2.20
N VAL A 168 0.07 3.51 -1.76
CA VAL A 168 -1.28 3.04 -1.43
C VAL A 168 -1.55 3.32 0.03
N LYS A 169 -2.45 4.26 0.29
CA LYS A 169 -2.75 4.77 1.65
C LYS A 169 -3.87 4.01 2.35
N SER A 170 -4.73 3.35 1.58
CA SER A 170 -5.83 2.52 2.07
C SER A 170 -5.34 1.14 2.53
N PHE A 171 -4.29 1.14 3.35
CA PHE A 171 -3.68 -0.03 3.96
C PHE A 171 -3.45 0.30 5.44
N ASP A 172 -3.84 -0.60 6.34
CA ASP A 172 -3.64 -0.44 7.79
C ASP A 172 -2.86 -1.62 8.41
N GLY A 173 -2.38 -1.41 9.64
CA GLY A 173 -1.52 -2.37 10.33
C GLY A 173 -2.18 -3.71 10.71
N SER A 174 -3.49 -3.87 10.47
CA SER A 174 -4.19 -5.15 10.71
C SER A 174 -4.17 -6.08 9.49
N ALA A 175 -3.76 -5.59 8.33
CA ALA A 175 -3.60 -6.39 7.13
C ALA A 175 -2.53 -7.47 7.31
N ASN A 176 -2.78 -8.65 6.76
CA ASN A 176 -1.71 -9.62 6.55
C ASN A 176 -0.84 -9.09 5.38
N PRO A 177 0.44 -8.75 5.60
CA PRO A 177 1.24 -8.07 4.59
C PRO A 177 1.40 -8.91 3.32
N TYR A 178 1.52 -10.23 3.44
CA TYR A 178 1.60 -11.12 2.29
C TYR A 178 0.34 -11.07 1.42
N LEU A 179 -0.83 -11.18 2.06
CA LEU A 179 -2.12 -11.18 1.35
C LEU A 179 -2.46 -9.80 0.78
N GLY A 180 -2.18 -8.73 1.54
CA GLY A 180 -2.41 -7.35 1.11
C GLY A 180 -1.54 -6.98 -0.10
N LEU A 181 -0.25 -7.28 -0.04
CA LEU A 181 0.68 -7.03 -1.15
C LEU A 181 0.33 -7.87 -2.38
N ALA A 182 0.01 -9.15 -2.20
CA ALA A 182 -0.42 -10.01 -3.30
C ALA A 182 -1.68 -9.46 -3.99
N ALA A 183 -2.65 -8.93 -3.22
CA ALA A 183 -3.85 -8.33 -3.78
C ALA A 183 -3.56 -7.04 -4.56
N ILE A 184 -2.66 -6.17 -4.07
CA ILE A 184 -2.22 -4.95 -4.79
C ILE A 184 -1.53 -5.34 -6.11
N ILE A 185 -0.63 -6.32 -6.08
CA ILE A 185 0.09 -6.77 -7.28
C ILE A 185 -0.89 -7.40 -8.29
N ALA A 186 -1.81 -8.26 -7.84
CA ALA A 186 -2.84 -8.84 -8.68
C ALA A 186 -3.70 -7.76 -9.36
N ALA A 187 -4.12 -6.74 -8.59
CA ALA A 187 -4.89 -5.62 -9.11
C ALA A 187 -4.13 -4.82 -10.18
N GLY A 188 -2.84 -4.59 -9.98
CA GLY A 188 -2.02 -3.91 -10.98
C GLY A 188 -1.76 -4.75 -12.24
N ILE A 189 -1.59 -6.07 -12.09
CA ILE A 189 -1.49 -6.98 -13.25
C ILE A 189 -2.80 -7.02 -14.04
N ASP A 190 -3.96 -6.99 -13.39
CA ASP A 190 -5.26 -6.85 -14.05
C ASP A 190 -5.30 -5.58 -14.91
N GLY A 191 -4.83 -4.45 -14.36
CA GLY A 191 -4.72 -3.18 -15.08
C GLY A 191 -3.86 -3.26 -16.34
N LEU A 192 -2.69 -3.90 -16.25
CA LEU A 192 -1.80 -4.14 -17.38
C LEU A 192 -2.47 -5.01 -18.46
N ARG A 193 -3.13 -6.09 -18.06
CA ARG A 193 -3.77 -7.04 -19.01
C ARG A 193 -4.95 -6.41 -19.74
N ARG A 194 -5.68 -5.53 -19.06
CA ARG A 194 -6.88 -4.86 -19.59
C ARG A 194 -6.57 -3.49 -20.21
N HIS A 195 -5.30 -3.06 -20.20
CA HIS A 195 -4.88 -1.74 -20.66
C HIS A 195 -5.71 -0.61 -20.04
N LEU A 196 -5.95 -0.69 -18.72
CA LEU A 196 -6.80 0.28 -18.04
C LEU A 196 -6.16 1.67 -18.09
N SER A 197 -6.98 2.67 -18.36
CA SER A 197 -6.54 4.06 -18.40
C SER A 197 -6.67 4.68 -17.02
N LEU A 198 -5.56 5.18 -16.49
CA LEU A 198 -5.56 5.96 -15.25
C LEU A 198 -6.28 7.30 -15.52
N PRO A 199 -7.28 7.69 -14.72
CA PRO A 199 -8.03 8.93 -14.96
C PRO A 199 -7.14 10.16 -14.74
N GLU A 200 -7.66 11.35 -15.02
CA GLU A 200 -6.98 12.59 -14.63
C GLU A 200 -6.82 12.67 -13.10
N PRO A 201 -5.66 13.15 -12.60
CA PRO A 201 -5.42 13.23 -11.17
C PRO A 201 -6.26 14.34 -10.52
N VAL A 202 -6.49 14.19 -9.22
CA VAL A 202 -7.00 15.26 -8.38
C VAL A 202 -5.87 15.71 -7.46
N ASP A 203 -5.25 16.85 -7.79
CA ASP A 203 -4.07 17.37 -7.08
C ASP A 203 -4.40 18.37 -5.96
N LYS A 204 -5.70 18.57 -5.71
CA LYS A 204 -6.25 19.47 -4.68
C LYS A 204 -7.11 18.68 -3.70
N ASP A 205 -7.59 19.36 -2.66
CA ASP A 205 -8.54 18.75 -1.72
C ASP A 205 -9.72 18.13 -2.48
N PRO A 206 -10.09 16.88 -2.16
CA PRO A 206 -11.14 16.17 -2.88
C PRO A 206 -12.46 16.90 -2.67
N ASN A 207 -13.19 17.18 -3.76
CA ASN A 207 -14.60 17.54 -3.67
C ASN A 207 -15.43 16.24 -3.60
N PRO A 208 -16.08 15.94 -2.46
CA PRO A 208 -16.87 14.72 -2.29
C PRO A 208 -17.96 14.52 -3.33
N GLU A 209 -18.52 15.60 -3.88
CA GLU A 209 -19.64 15.54 -4.83
C GLU A 209 -19.23 14.96 -6.19
N ASN A 210 -17.94 15.03 -6.53
CA ASN A 210 -17.41 14.58 -7.83
C ASN A 210 -16.70 13.23 -7.75
N LEU A 211 -16.63 12.62 -6.57
CA LEU A 211 -15.81 11.44 -6.33
C LEU A 211 -16.63 10.30 -5.74
N GLN A 212 -16.35 9.09 -6.23
CA GLN A 212 -16.93 7.89 -5.65
C GLN A 212 -16.33 7.63 -4.27
N ARG A 213 -17.17 7.37 -3.28
CA ARG A 213 -16.74 6.94 -1.94
C ARG A 213 -16.23 5.49 -2.00
N LEU A 214 -15.08 5.21 -1.37
CA LEU A 214 -14.68 3.82 -1.10
C LEU A 214 -15.70 3.14 -0.17
N PRO A 215 -15.79 1.80 -0.14
CA PRO A 215 -16.61 1.08 0.83
C PRO A 215 -16.48 1.64 2.24
N LYS A 216 -17.62 1.89 2.91
CA LYS A 216 -17.70 2.49 4.24
C LYS A 216 -17.75 1.44 5.36
N SER A 217 -17.78 0.17 5.00
CA SER A 217 -17.79 -0.95 5.93
C SER A 217 -17.13 -2.18 5.31
N LEU A 218 -16.73 -3.11 6.17
CA LEU A 218 -16.21 -4.42 5.75
C LEU A 218 -17.25 -5.20 4.93
N SER A 219 -18.54 -5.05 5.24
CA SER A 219 -19.60 -5.68 4.45
C SER A 219 -19.66 -5.11 3.03
N GLU A 220 -19.58 -3.80 2.85
CA GLU A 220 -19.58 -3.18 1.51
C GLU A 220 -18.36 -3.60 0.68
N SER A 221 -17.18 -3.76 1.29
CA SER A 221 -15.98 -4.20 0.58
C SER A 221 -16.01 -5.70 0.26
N LEU A 222 -16.64 -6.52 1.10
CA LEU A 222 -16.92 -7.92 0.76
C LEU A 222 -17.89 -8.05 -0.41
N GLU A 223 -18.91 -7.20 -0.50
CA GLU A 223 -19.78 -7.14 -1.68
C GLU A 223 -19.02 -6.73 -2.94
N ALA A 224 -18.06 -5.81 -2.84
CA ALA A 224 -17.17 -5.48 -3.96
C ALA A 224 -16.27 -6.67 -4.34
N LEU A 225 -15.70 -7.37 -3.36
CA LEU A 225 -14.90 -8.58 -3.57
C LEU A 225 -15.71 -9.74 -4.16
N HIS A 226 -17.00 -9.86 -3.84
CA HIS A 226 -17.88 -10.88 -4.42
C HIS A 226 -18.13 -10.66 -5.92
N LYS A 227 -17.99 -9.42 -6.42
CA LYS A 227 -18.17 -9.05 -7.82
C LYS A 227 -16.86 -9.05 -8.62
N ALA A 228 -15.72 -9.22 -7.96
CA ALA A 228 -14.42 -9.22 -8.59
C ALA A 228 -13.98 -10.66 -8.93
N ASP A 229 -13.67 -10.90 -10.20
CA ASP A 229 -13.22 -12.18 -10.76
C ASP A 229 -11.69 -12.25 -10.93
N PHE A 230 -11.02 -11.11 -11.11
CA PHE A 230 -9.57 -11.06 -11.38
C PHE A 230 -8.71 -11.79 -10.34
N LEU A 231 -9.17 -11.90 -9.08
CA LEU A 231 -8.42 -12.55 -8.00
C LEU A 231 -8.41 -14.08 -8.10
N GLU A 232 -9.32 -14.69 -8.84
CA GLU A 232 -9.43 -16.15 -8.97
C GLU A 232 -8.21 -16.78 -9.65
N GLU A 233 -7.50 -16.00 -10.47
CA GLU A 233 -6.24 -16.43 -11.10
C GLU A 233 -5.03 -16.35 -10.16
N PHE A 234 -5.10 -15.55 -9.09
CA PHE A 234 -3.97 -15.30 -8.18
C PHE A 234 -4.11 -16.00 -6.83
N PHE A 235 -5.35 -16.27 -6.40
CA PHE A 235 -5.67 -16.89 -5.13
C PHE A 235 -6.49 -18.16 -5.36
N SER A 236 -6.16 -19.23 -4.64
CA SER A 236 -6.97 -20.44 -4.69
C SER A 236 -8.40 -20.20 -4.22
N ASP A 237 -9.36 -20.95 -4.76
CA ASP A 237 -10.77 -20.92 -4.32
C ASP A 237 -10.91 -21.07 -2.81
N LYS A 238 -10.09 -21.94 -2.20
CA LYS A 238 -10.08 -22.15 -0.75
C LYS A 238 -9.63 -20.90 0.00
N SER A 239 -8.58 -20.23 -0.48
CA SER A 239 -8.07 -18.98 0.09
C SER A 239 -9.11 -17.87 0.00
N LEU A 240 -9.70 -17.65 -1.18
CA LEU A 240 -10.74 -16.63 -1.38
C LEU A 240 -11.99 -16.92 -0.55
N THR A 241 -12.40 -18.19 -0.48
CA THR A 241 -13.55 -18.62 0.34
C THR A 241 -13.29 -18.34 1.82
N ALA A 242 -12.12 -18.73 2.34
CA ALA A 242 -11.74 -18.46 3.72
C ALA A 242 -11.69 -16.95 4.01
N ILE A 243 -11.12 -16.16 3.10
CA ILE A 243 -11.01 -14.71 3.22
C ILE A 243 -12.40 -14.06 3.31
N LYS A 244 -13.32 -14.46 2.41
CA LYS A 244 -14.71 -14.00 2.37
C LYS A 244 -15.49 -14.46 3.61
N ALA A 245 -15.27 -15.68 4.10
CA ALA A 245 -16.03 -16.26 5.21
C ALA A 245 -15.62 -15.74 6.60
N ILE A 246 -14.33 -15.54 6.86
CA ILE A 246 -13.81 -15.10 8.17
C ILE A 246 -14.16 -13.63 8.45
N ARG A 247 -14.43 -12.85 7.41
CA ARG A 247 -14.66 -11.40 7.48
C ARG A 247 -16.14 -11.00 7.46
N LYS A 248 -17.06 -11.95 7.42
CA LYS A 248 -18.51 -11.72 7.60
C LYS A 248 -18.82 -11.44 9.07
#